data_AF-A0A7V1AGY2-F1
#
_entry.id   AF-A0A7V1AGY2-F1
#
_cell.length_a   1.000
_cell.length_b   1.000
_cell.length_c   1.000
_cell.angle_alpha   90.00
_cell.angle_beta   90.00
_cell.angle_gamma   90.00
#
_symmetry.space_group_name_H-M   'P 1'
#
loop_
_entity.id
_entity.type
_entity.pdbx_description
1 polymer ?
#
loop_
_entity_poly.entity_id
_entity_poly.type
_entity_poly.pdbx_seq_one_letter_code
_entity_poly.pdbx_strand_id
1 'polypeptide(L)'
;MLDFDNKLQKCNVCKHEYTSIHTEVIPGVKVYVCDNCLEAAKHNFIWICMGCGTVYIRNKKLVIERITDNELKRAYLLCQDKQIIQGIDMCIKCDPEGILNYMDIQKVPVC
;
A
#
# COMPACT_ATOMS: atom_id res chain seq x y z
N MET A 1 -31.18 16.87 6.35
CA MET A 1 -30.56 16.35 7.59
C MET A 1 -29.27 15.67 7.13
N LEU A 2 -28.13 16.35 7.29
CA LEU A 2 -26.83 15.80 6.89
C LEU A 2 -26.34 15.00 8.09
N ASP A 3 -26.35 13.67 7.99
CA ASP A 3 -25.75 12.79 8.99
C ASP A 3 -24.24 13.01 8.97
N PHE A 4 -23.77 13.90 9.85
CA PHE A 4 -22.38 13.99 10.25
C PHE A 4 -22.04 12.82 11.18
N ASP A 5 -22.16 11.60 10.65
CA ASP A 5 -21.51 10.43 11.23
C ASP A 5 -19.99 10.59 10.97
N ASN A 6 -19.35 11.49 11.72
CA ASN A 6 -17.90 11.53 11.90
C ASN A 6 -17.50 10.32 12.76
N LYS A 7 -17.86 9.13 12.30
CA LYS A 7 -17.57 7.87 12.97
C LYS A 7 -16.08 7.61 12.80
N LEU A 8 -15.34 7.95 13.85
CA LEU A 8 -13.93 7.64 13.94
C LEU A 8 -13.76 6.12 13.84
N GLN A 9 -12.84 5.69 12.98
CA GLN A 9 -12.43 4.30 12.88
C GLN A 9 -10.94 4.18 13.13
N LYS A 10 -10.53 2.97 13.51
CA LYS A 10 -9.15 2.67 13.82
C LYS A 10 -8.31 2.70 12.54
N CYS A 11 -7.21 3.44 12.55
CA CYS A 11 -6.30 3.58 11.42
C CYS A 11 -5.88 2.20 10.90
N ASN A 12 -6.07 1.96 9.60
CA ASN A 12 -5.75 0.70 8.95
C ASN A 12 -4.24 0.44 8.88
N VAL A 13 -3.41 1.48 8.98
CA VAL A 13 -1.95 1.38 8.91
C VAL A 13 -1.35 1.05 10.28
N CYS A 14 -1.47 1.96 11.26
CA CYS A 14 -0.85 1.76 12.56
C CYS A 14 -1.67 0.88 13.50
N LYS A 15 -3.00 0.80 13.33
CA LYS A 15 -3.90 0.12 14.29
C LYS A 15 -3.75 0.64 15.73
N HIS A 16 -3.43 1.92 15.92
CA HIS A 16 -3.35 2.56 17.23
C HIS A 16 -4.29 3.76 17.35
N GLU A 17 -4.24 4.67 16.38
CA GLU A 17 -5.04 5.89 16.38
C GLU A 17 -6.42 5.70 15.78
N TYR A 18 -7.37 6.52 16.21
CA TYR A 18 -8.68 6.66 15.59
C TYR A 18 -8.70 7.90 14.69
N THR A 19 -9.32 7.80 13.53
CA THR A 19 -9.35 8.88 12.53
C THR A 19 -10.68 8.87 11.78
N SER A 20 -11.10 10.05 11.31
CA SER A 20 -12.19 10.21 10.33
C SER A 20 -11.66 10.26 8.90
N ILE A 21 -10.35 10.42 8.71
CA ILE A 21 -9.73 10.50 7.39
C ILE A 21 -9.76 9.11 6.76
N HIS A 22 -10.49 9.00 5.65
CA HIS A 22 -10.63 7.76 4.92
C HIS A 22 -10.81 7.98 3.43
N THR A 23 -10.59 6.92 2.67
CA THR A 23 -10.96 6.83 1.26
C THR A 23 -11.64 5.48 1.02
N GLU A 24 -12.57 5.46 0.07
CA GLU A 24 -13.23 4.24 -0.39
C GLU A 24 -12.42 3.68 -1.56
N VAL A 25 -11.80 2.53 -1.36
CA VAL A 25 -10.88 1.93 -2.36
C VAL A 25 -11.60 1.02 -3.34
N ILE A 26 -12.67 0.37 -2.88
CA ILE A 26 -13.68 -0.32 -3.68
C ILE A 26 -15.04 -0.10 -3.00
N PRO A 27 -16.17 -0.24 -3.72
CA PRO A 27 -17.50 -0.01 -3.14
C PRO A 27 -17.70 -0.77 -1.83
N GLY A 28 -18.05 -0.04 -0.77
CA GLY A 28 -18.26 -0.56 0.58
C GLY A 28 -16.99 -0.75 1.42
N VAL A 29 -15.78 -0.61 0.85
CA VAL A 29 -14.52 -0.82 1.58
C VAL A 29 -13.79 0.50 1.77
N LYS A 30 -13.83 0.98 3.01
CA LYS A 30 -13.15 2.20 3.45
C LYS A 30 -11.82 1.88 4.12
N VAL A 31 -10.78 2.59 3.72
CA VAL A 31 -9.46 2.56 4.35
C VAL A 31 -9.29 3.87 5.11
N TYR A 32 -9.14 3.75 6.43
CA TYR A 32 -8.92 4.87 7.36
C TYR A 32 -7.43 5.04 7.63
N VAL A 33 -6.91 6.26 7.55
CA VAL A 33 -5.48 6.54 7.75
C VAL A 33 -5.32 7.81 8.59
N CYS A 34 -4.63 7.71 9.73
CA CYS A 34 -4.37 8.88 10.58
C CYS A 34 -3.26 9.78 10.01
N ASP A 35 -3.21 11.03 10.47
CA ASP A 35 -2.24 12.04 10.02
C ASP A 35 -0.79 11.57 10.17
N ASN A 36 -0.47 10.85 11.25
CA ASN A 36 0.87 10.31 11.48
C ASN A 36 1.28 9.28 10.41
N CYS A 37 0.35 8.43 9.98
CA CYS A 37 0.61 7.44 8.92
C CYS A 37 0.64 8.09 7.54
N LEU A 38 -0.15 9.14 7.34
CA LEU A 38 -0.10 9.99 6.16
C LEU A 38 1.28 10.67 6.04
N GLU A 39 1.77 11.30 7.10
CA GLU A 39 3.09 11.91 7.13
C GLU A 39 4.21 10.89 6.88
N ALA A 40 4.10 9.70 7.49
CA ALA A 40 5.06 8.61 7.27
C ALA A 40 5.16 8.18 5.80
N ALA A 41 4.08 8.32 5.01
CA ALA A 41 4.06 7.98 3.59
C ALA A 41 4.90 8.95 2.71
N LYS A 42 5.36 10.08 3.25
CA LYS A 42 6.33 10.94 2.55
C LYS A 42 7.67 10.23 2.37
N HIS A 43 8.13 9.50 3.40
CA HIS A 43 9.43 8.83 3.41
C HIS A 43 9.35 7.32 3.19
N ASN A 44 8.15 6.76 3.26
CA ASN A 44 7.92 5.32 3.13
C ASN A 44 6.93 5.00 2.02
N PHE A 45 7.19 3.90 1.30
CA PHE A 45 6.12 3.19 0.62
C PHE A 45 5.33 2.40 1.65
N ILE A 46 4.01 2.57 1.62
CA ILE A 46 3.07 1.85 2.49
C ILE A 46 2.11 1.08 1.60
N TRP A 47 2.10 -0.24 1.75
CA TRP A 47 1.16 -1.13 1.08
C TRP A 47 0.21 -1.76 2.08
N ILE A 48 -1.07 -1.84 1.72
CA ILE A 48 -2.10 -2.49 2.52
C ILE A 48 -2.69 -3.62 1.68
N CYS A 49 -2.65 -4.85 2.21
CA CYS A 49 -3.34 -5.98 1.60
C CYS A 49 -4.85 -5.81 1.73
N MET A 50 -5.58 -5.84 0.61
CA MET A 50 -7.03 -5.70 0.61
C MET A 50 -7.73 -6.98 1.09
N GLY A 51 -7.09 -8.15 0.96
CA GLY A 51 -7.61 -9.42 1.48
C GLY A 51 -7.56 -9.58 3.00
N CYS A 52 -6.44 -9.22 3.66
CA CYS A 52 -6.26 -9.44 5.11
C CYS A 52 -5.93 -8.18 5.93
N GLY A 53 -5.79 -7.03 5.29
CA GLY A 53 -5.44 -5.77 5.96
C GLY A 53 -4.00 -5.70 6.48
N THR A 54 -3.13 -6.66 6.13
CA THR A 54 -1.69 -6.61 6.48
C THR A 54 -1.03 -5.39 5.84
N VAL A 55 -0.16 -4.73 6.60
CA VAL A 55 0.52 -3.50 6.18
C VAL A 55 2.02 -3.75 6.01
N TYR A 56 2.58 -3.27 4.91
CA TYR A 56 4.01 -3.31 4.63
C TYR A 56 4.54 -1.88 4.51
N ILE A 57 5.53 -1.54 5.32
CA ILE A 57 6.17 -0.22 5.33
C ILE A 57 7.63 -0.38 4.94
N ARG A 58 8.10 0.38 3.95
CA ARG A 58 9.50 0.38 3.52
C ARG A 58 9.96 1.79 3.21
N ASN A 59 11.16 2.15 3.67
CA ASN A 59 11.77 3.43 3.35
C ASN A 59 11.99 3.56 1.84
N LYS A 60 11.52 4.66 1.23
CA LYS A 60 11.55 4.85 -0.22
C LYS A 60 12.97 4.83 -0.78
N LYS A 61 13.90 5.52 -0.12
CA LYS A 61 15.30 5.61 -0.54
C LYS A 61 15.94 4.22 -0.59
N LEU A 62 15.75 3.42 0.46
CA LEU A 62 16.29 2.05 0.52
C LEU A 62 15.67 1.12 -0.54
N VAL A 63 14.38 1.27 -0.85
CA VAL A 63 13.75 0.49 -1.92
C VAL A 63 14.35 0.88 -3.28
N ILE A 64 14.38 2.17 -3.59
CA ILE A 64 14.88 2.70 -4.87
C ILE A 64 16.36 2.33 -5.11
N GLU A 65 17.18 2.36 -4.06
CA GLU A 65 18.59 1.97 -4.13
C GLU A 65 18.79 0.49 -4.47
N ARG A 66 17.85 -0.38 -4.07
CA ARG A 66 17.92 -1.84 -4.26
C ARG A 66 17.29 -2.33 -5.57
N ILE A 67 16.48 -1.51 -6.24
CA ILE A 67 15.87 -1.90 -7.51
C ILE A 67 16.97 -1.95 -8.58
N THR A 68 17.10 -3.12 -9.22
CA THR A 68 18.02 -3.37 -10.33
C THR A 68 17.41 -3.07 -11.70
N ASP A 69 16.10 -3.25 -11.83
CA ASP A 69 15.37 -2.92 -13.06
C ASP A 69 15.26 -1.40 -13.27
N ASN A 70 15.76 -0.91 -14.40
CA ASN A 70 15.86 0.53 -14.65
C ASN A 70 14.50 1.20 -14.87
N GLU A 71 13.54 0.51 -15.50
CA GLU A 71 12.22 1.07 -15.77
C GLU A 71 11.41 1.18 -14.48
N LEU A 72 11.44 0.12 -13.68
CA LEU A 72 10.84 0.08 -12.35
C LEU A 72 11.46 1.14 -11.44
N LYS A 73 12.80 1.29 -11.46
CA LYS A 73 13.48 2.33 -10.67
C LYS A 73 13.04 3.73 -11.06
N ARG A 74 12.92 4.01 -12.36
CA ARG A 74 12.39 5.30 -12.86
C ARG A 74 10.97 5.54 -12.39
N ALA A 75 10.09 4.54 -12.47
CA ALA A 75 8.71 4.65 -12.00
C ALA A 75 8.66 4.98 -10.49
N TYR A 76 9.51 4.34 -9.68
CA TYR A 76 9.56 4.58 -8.24
C TYR A 76 10.15 5.96 -7.88
N LEU A 77 11.13 6.44 -8.64
CA LEU A 77 11.68 7.79 -8.50
C LEU A 77 10.60 8.88 -8.74
N LEU A 78 9.71 8.69 -9.72
CA LEU A 78 8.61 9.63 -9.98
C LEU A 78 7.61 9.73 -8.81
N CYS A 79 7.57 8.72 -7.95
CA CYS A 79 6.71 8.66 -6.78
C CYS A 79 7.44 9.04 -5.48
N GLN A 80 8.74 9.34 -5.53
CA GLN A 80 9.55 9.53 -4.33
C GLN A 80 9.01 10.63 -3.42
N ASP A 81 8.63 11.78 -4.00
CA ASP A 81 8.13 12.93 -3.23
C ASP A 81 6.61 12.90 -3.01
N LYS A 82 5.92 11.89 -3.53
CA LYS A 82 4.46 11.76 -3.40
C LYS A 82 4.08 11.01 -2.13
N GLN A 83 3.10 11.52 -1.40
CA GLN A 83 2.55 10.84 -0.23
C GLN A 83 1.52 9.79 -0.67
N ILE A 84 2.00 8.58 -0.95
CA ILE A 84 1.18 7.50 -1.52
C ILE A 84 1.10 6.33 -0.55
N ILE A 85 -0.12 5.86 -0.32
CA ILE A 85 -0.44 4.59 0.31
C ILE A 85 -1.18 3.76 -0.74
N GLN A 86 -0.71 2.54 -1.00
CA GLN A 86 -1.25 1.69 -2.06
C GLN A 86 -2.00 0.50 -1.45
N GLY A 87 -3.18 0.21 -1.99
CA GLY A 87 -3.79 -1.11 -1.81
C GLY A 87 -3.12 -2.11 -2.75
N ILE A 88 -2.83 -3.30 -2.24
CA ILE A 88 -2.48 -4.47 -3.06
C ILE A 88 -3.60 -5.50 -2.91
N ASP A 89 -3.98 -6.16 -4.00
CA ASP A 89 -5.11 -7.08 -4.02
C ASP A 89 -4.93 -8.18 -2.97
N MET A 90 -3.81 -8.92 -3.08
CA MET A 90 -3.46 -10.03 -2.19
C MET A 90 -1.99 -9.96 -1.83
N CYS A 91 -1.65 -10.28 -0.58
CA CYS A 91 -0.27 -10.46 -0.14
C CYS A 91 0.12 -11.93 -0.14
N ILE A 92 1.42 -12.22 0.03
CA ILE A 92 1.95 -13.60 0.07
C ILE A 92 1.31 -14.51 1.12
N LYS A 93 0.75 -13.93 2.20
CA LYS A 93 0.02 -14.71 3.21
C LYS A 93 -1.37 -15.10 2.73
N CYS A 94 -2.01 -14.28 1.91
CA CYS A 94 -3.35 -14.50 1.40
C CYS A 94 -3.34 -15.40 0.17
N ASP A 95 -2.31 -15.29 -0.67
CA ASP A 95 -2.16 -16.08 -1.89
C ASP A 95 -0.68 -16.43 -2.12
N PRO A 96 -0.15 -17.44 -1.41
CA PRO A 96 1.22 -17.87 -1.61
C PRO A 96 1.44 -18.52 -2.98
N GLU A 97 0.45 -19.27 -3.50
CA GLU A 97 0.55 -19.99 -4.77
C GLU A 97 0.53 -19.04 -5.97
N GLY A 98 -0.34 -18.03 -5.97
CA GLY A 98 -0.40 -17.03 -7.04
C GLY A 98 0.90 -16.23 -7.21
N ILE A 99 1.62 -15.96 -6.11
CA ILE A 99 2.93 -15.31 -6.18
C ILE A 99 3.97 -16.22 -6.83
N LEU A 100 4.00 -17.52 -6.49
CA LEU A 100 4.92 -18.47 -7.11
C LEU A 100 4.68 -18.57 -8.62
N ASN A 101 3.41 -18.66 -9.02
CA ASN A 101 3.03 -18.69 -10.43
C ASN A 101 3.49 -17.43 -11.19
N TYR A 102 3.36 -16.24 -10.59
CA TYR A 102 3.86 -15.00 -11.20
C TYR A 102 5.38 -14.99 -11.36
N MET A 103 6.12 -15.48 -10.36
CA MET A 103 7.59 -15.58 -10.44
C MET A 103 8.06 -16.57 -11.50
N ASP A 104 7.31 -17.64 -11.74
CA ASP A 104 7.65 -18.62 -12.79
C ASP A 104 7.32 -18.11 -14.19
N ILE A 105 6.25 -17.32 -14.36
CA ILE A 105 5.93 -16.65 -15.63
C ILE A 105 7.06 -15.69 -16.04
N GLN A 106 7.66 -14.95 -15.10
CA GLN A 106 8.78 -14.05 -15.41
C GLN A 106 10.09 -14.77 -15.78
N LYS A 107 10.21 -16.08 -15.53
CA LYS A 107 11.37 -16.88 -15.96
C LYS A 107 11.24 -17.41 -17.38
N VAL A 108 10.05 -17.35 -17.98
CA VAL A 108 9.87 -17.76 -19.37
C VAL A 108 10.35 -16.62 -20.27
N PRO A 109 11.45 -16.78 -21.02
CA PRO A 109 11.87 -15.76 -21.97
C PRO A 109 10.75 -15.61 -23.02
N VAL A 110 10.30 -14.38 -23.24
CA VAL A 110 9.42 -14.07 -24.36
C VAL A 110 10.24 -14.30 -25.63
N CYS A 111 9.89 -15.34 -26.39
CA CYS A 111 10.51 -15.68 -27.67
C CYS A 111 10.23 -14.61 -28.73
#